data_AF-A0A838V578-F1
#
_entry.id   AF-A0A838V578-F1
#
_cell.length_a   1.000
_cell.length_b   1.000
_cell.length_c   1.000
_cell.angle_alpha   90.00
_cell.angle_beta   90.00
_cell.angle_gamma   90.00
#
_symmetry.space_group_name_H-M   'P 1'
#
loop_
_entity.id
_entity.type
_entity.pdbx_description
1 polymer ?
#
loop_
_entity_poly.entity_id
_entity_poly.type
_entity_poly.pdbx_seq_one_letter_code
_entity_poly.pdbx_strand_id
1 'polypeptide(L)' 'MPSVQIKNVPADVHKVLRQRAAAAGQSLQEYLLIQLTRQASEETLDEVLDRVGDRSGGSLGFAFAAETLRAERQRPA' A
#
# COMPACT_ATOMS: atom_id res chain seq x y z
N MET A 1 6.63 -3.18 20.85
CA MET A 1 5.74 -2.98 19.69
C MET A 1 5.24 -1.54 19.72
N PRO A 2 5.11 -0.87 18.56
CA PRO A 2 4.57 0.49 18.52
C PRO A 2 3.09 0.50 18.92
N SER A 3 2.67 1.52 19.64
CA SER A 3 1.28 1.75 20.03
C SER A 3 0.84 3.15 19.62
N VAL A 4 -0.44 3.31 19.31
CA VAL A 4 -1.03 4.58 18.88
C VAL A 4 -2.20 4.92 19.79
N GLN A 5 -2.18 6.12 20.36
CA GLN A 5 -3.30 6.65 21.14
C GLN A 5 -3.90 7.85 20.42
N ILE A 6 -5.18 7.75 20.07
CA ILE A 6 -5.93 8.83 19.43
C ILE A 6 -6.72 9.56 20.53
N LYS A 7 -6.41 10.84 20.75
CA LYS A 7 -7.08 11.69 21.75
C LYS A 7 -8.18 12.51 21.10
N ASN A 8 -9.13 12.96 21.91
CA ASN A 8 -10.22 13.87 21.50
C ASN A 8 -11.09 13.34 20.35
N VAL A 9 -11.29 12.02 20.27
CA VAL A 9 -12.23 11.44 19.30
C VAL A 9 -13.63 11.93 19.65
N PRO A 10 -14.35 12.58 18.72
CA PRO A 10 -15.72 13.00 18.95
C PRO A 10 -16.60 11.83 19.40
N ALA A 11 -17.49 12.07 20.37
CA ALA A 11 -18.26 11.01 21.02
C ALA A 11 -19.18 10.25 20.05
N ASP A 12 -19.73 10.96 19.07
CA ASP A 12 -20.51 10.43 17.96
C ASP A 12 -19.68 9.49 17.08
N VAL A 13 -18.46 9.91 16.70
CA VAL A 13 -17.53 9.09 15.92
C VAL A 13 -17.16 7.82 16.69
N HIS A 14 -16.81 7.96 17.97
CA HIS A 14 -16.51 6.82 18.83
C HIS A 14 -17.70 5.83 18.91
N LYS A 15 -18.93 6.34 19.02
CA LYS A 15 -20.14 5.51 19.07
C LYS A 15 -20.33 4.71 17.79
N VAL A 16 -20.19 5.36 16.63
CA VAL A 16 -20.32 4.71 15.31
C VAL A 16 -19.26 3.62 15.14
N LEU A 17 -18.00 3.91 15.48
CA LEU A 17 -16.90 2.94 15.37
C LEU A 17 -17.12 1.72 16.29
N ARG A 18 -17.58 1.95 17.53
CA ARG A 18 -17.91 0.85 18.45
C ARG A 18 -19.05 -0.03 17.92
N GLN A 19 -20.08 0.57 17.33
CA GLN A 19 -21.20 -0.17 16.72
C GLN A 19 -20.73 -1.02 15.53
N ARG A 20 -19.87 -0.46 14.67
CA ARG A 20 -19.31 -1.19 13.52
C ARG A 20 -18.41 -2.35 13.97
N ALA A 21 -17.58 -2.14 14.99
CA ALA A 21 -16.75 -3.19 15.57
C ALA A 21 -17.61 -4.34 16.12
N ALA A 22 -18.66 -4.01 16.88
CA ALA A 22 -19.59 -5.01 17.40
C ALA A 22 -20.32 -5.78 16.29
N ALA A 23 -20.76 -5.09 15.23
CA ALA A 23 -21.38 -5.72 14.06
C ALA A 23 -20.43 -6.66 13.31
N ALA A 24 -19.13 -6.38 13.33
CA ALA A 24 -18.08 -7.23 12.77
C ALA A 24 -17.63 -8.35 13.72
N GLY A 25 -18.17 -8.45 14.95
CA GLY A 25 -17.75 -9.41 15.97
C GLY A 25 -16.34 -9.17 16.50
N GLN A 26 -15.86 -7.92 16.43
CA GLN A 26 -14.51 -7.52 16.79
C GLN A 26 -14.50 -6.57 17.99
N SER A 27 -13.42 -6.59 18.77
CA SER A 27 -13.16 -5.47 19.68
C SER A 27 -12.91 -4.19 18.89
N LEU A 28 -13.13 -3.03 19.51
CA LEU A 28 -12.89 -1.74 18.87
C LEU A 28 -11.41 -1.59 18.44
N GLN A 29 -10.48 -2.13 19.24
CA GLN A 29 -9.07 -2.08 18.95
C GLN A 29 -8.72 -2.90 17.69
N GLU A 30 -9.22 -4.13 17.57
CA GLU A 30 -9.00 -4.98 16.39
C GLU A 30 -9.60 -4.34 15.14
N TYR A 31 -10.83 -3.85 15.23
CA TYR A 31 -11.50 -3.17 14.12
C TYR A 31 -10.70 -1.96 13.62
N LEU A 32 -10.21 -1.13 14.54
CA LEU A 32 -9.40 0.04 14.20
C LEU A 32 -8.03 -0.35 13.65
N LEU A 33 -7.39 -1.38 14.19
CA LEU A 33 -6.11 -1.86 13.68
C LEU A 33 -6.24 -2.31 12.21
N ILE A 34 -7.28 -3.07 11.87
CA ILE A 34 -7.55 -3.49 10.48
C ILE A 34 -7.74 -2.27 9.58
N GLN A 35 -8.55 -1.30 10.01
CA GLN A 35 -8.81 -0.08 9.23
C GLN A 35 -7.54 0.74 9.01
N LEU A 36 -6.76 0.99 10.06
CA LEU A 36 -5.50 1.74 9.97
C LEU A 36 -4.46 1.01 9.13
N THR A 37 -4.39 -0.33 9.25
CA THR A 37 -3.49 -1.14 8.43
C THR A 37 -3.86 -1.06 6.96
N ARG A 38 -5.15 -1.16 6.64
CA ARG A 38 -5.66 -1.00 5.26
C ARG A 38 -5.35 0.39 4.72
N GLN A 39 -5.63 1.43 5.49
CA GLN A 39 -5.33 2.80 5.12
C GLN A 39 -3.83 3.00 4.87
N ALA A 40 -2.96 2.45 5.72
CA ALA A 40 -1.51 2.55 5.55
C ALA A 40 -0.94 1.66 4.43
N SER A 41 -1.69 0.64 4.00
CA SER A 41 -1.30 -0.23 2.88
C SER A 41 -1.67 0.35 1.52
N GLU A 42 -2.63 1.27 1.47
CA GLU A 42 -2.95 2.06 0.29
C GLU A 42 -1.90 3.16 0.13
N GLU A 43 -0.86 2.89 -0.65
CA GLU A 43 0.12 3.92 -1.03
C GLU A 43 -0.61 5.09 -1.68
N THR A 44 -0.39 6.28 -1.14
CA THR A 44 -0.95 7.50 -1.71
C THR A 44 -0.38 7.73 -3.11
N LEU A 45 -1.12 8.42 -3.98
CA LEU A 45 -0.63 8.75 -5.32
C LEU A 45 0.71 9.49 -5.26
N ASP A 46 0.89 10.37 -4.27
CA ASP A 46 2.15 11.09 -4.04
C ASP A 46 3.29 10.13 -3.65
N GLU A 47 3.06 9.15 -2.78
CA GLU A 47 4.06 8.12 -2.45
C GLU A 47 4.38 7.20 -3.63
N VAL A 48 3.40 6.95 -4.51
CA VAL A 48 3.63 6.21 -5.76
C VAL A 48 4.45 7.06 -6.74
N LEU A 49 4.14 8.35 -6.88
CA LEU A 49 4.85 9.28 -7.76
C LEU A 49 6.29 9.51 -7.28
N ASP A 50 6.50 9.69 -5.98
CA ASP A 50 7.83 9.78 -5.37
C ASP A 50 8.64 8.50 -5.59
N ARG A 51 8.02 7.32 -5.44
CA ARG A 51 8.68 6.05 -5.74
C ARG A 51 9.01 5.87 -7.23
N VAL A 52 8.14 6.34 -8.12
CA VAL A 52 8.38 6.30 -9.58
C VAL A 52 9.48 7.30 -9.96
N GLY A 53 9.56 8.45 -9.29
CA GLY A 53 10.67 9.39 -9.42
C GLY A 53 12.01 8.80 -8.96
N ASP A 54 12.00 8.01 -7.88
CA ASP A 54 13.19 7.37 -7.32
C ASP A 54 13.62 6.10 -8.07
N ARG A 55 12.69 5.48 -8.82
CA ARG A 55 13.09 4.60 -9.91
C ARG A 55 13.66 5.47 -11.01
N SER A 56 14.96 5.69 -10.94
CA SER A 56 15.78 5.94 -12.12
C SER A 56 15.40 4.88 -13.15
N GLY A 57 14.44 5.20 -14.02
CA GLY A 57 14.03 4.33 -15.11
C GLY A 57 15.30 4.01 -15.85
N GLY A 58 15.73 2.75 -15.79
CA GLY A 58 17.00 2.36 -16.37
C GLY A 58 17.01 2.78 -17.83
N SER A 59 17.94 3.67 -18.20
CA SER A 59 18.15 4.05 -19.58
C SER A 59 18.79 2.87 -20.30
N LEU A 60 17.97 1.93 -20.78
CA LEU A 60 18.41 0.86 -21.66
C LEU A 60 18.43 1.40 -23.09
N GLY A 61 19.62 1.40 -23.70
CA GLY A 61 19.76 1.75 -25.11
C GLY A 61 18.93 0.81 -25.99
N PHE A 62 18.22 1.38 -26.97
CA PHE A 62 17.33 0.62 -27.86
C PHE A 62 18.03 -0.56 -28.56
N ALA A 63 19.31 -0.39 -28.92
CA ALA A 63 20.12 -1.44 -29.52
C ALA A 63 20.29 -2.65 -28.59
N PHE A 64 20.58 -2.41 -27.30
CA PHE A 64 20.74 -3.46 -26.30
C PHE A 64 19.43 -4.23 -26.10
N ALA A 65 18.32 -3.52 -25.96
CA ALA A 65 16.99 -4.16 -25.83
C ALA A 65 16.64 -5.01 -27.04
N ALA A 66 16.92 -4.52 -28.25
CA ALA A 66 16.67 -5.25 -29.49
C ALA A 66 17.56 -6.49 -29.63
N GLU A 67 18.80 -6.44 -29.15
CA GLU A 67 19.73 -7.58 -29.16
C GLU A 67 19.31 -8.66 -28.15
N THR A 68 18.94 -8.28 -26.92
CA THR A 68 18.43 -9.23 -25.92
C THR A 68 17.20 -9.99 -26.41
N LEU A 69 16.26 -9.28 -27.07
CA LEU A 69 15.06 -9.90 -27.65
C LEU A 69 15.34 -10.82 -28.84
N ARG A 70 16.44 -10.58 -29.58
CA ARG A 70 16.86 -11.47 -30.67
C ARG A 70 17.52 -12.73 -30.10
N ALA A 71 18.37 -12.58 -29.08
CA ALA A 71 19.03 -13.70 -28.41
C ALA A 71 18.02 -14.68 -27.77
N GLU A 72 16.98 -14.16 -27.10
CA GLU A 72 15.90 -14.98 -26.54
C GLU A 72 15.12 -15.76 -27.60
N ARG A 73 14.83 -15.13 -28.76
CA ARG A 73 14.15 -15.81 -29.87
C ARG A 73 14.98 -16.89 -30.58
N GLN A 74 16.30 -16.79 -30.49
CA GLN A 74 17.23 -17.74 -31.10
C GLN A 74 17.59 -18.89 -30.17
N ARG A 75 17.07 -18.89 -28.94
CA ARG A 75 17.27 -19.97 -27.98
C ARG A 75 16.41 -21.17 -28.40
N PRO A 76 17.01 -22.33 -28.74
CA PRO A 76 16.23 -23.54 -28.94
C PRO A 76 15.67 -24.02 -27.59
N ALA A 77 14.49 -24.64 -27.63
CA ALA A 77 13.80 -25.19 -26.45
C ALA A 77 14.61 -26.30 -25.76
#